data_AF-A0A2Z3R1S7-F1
#
_entry.id   AF-A0A2Z3R1S7-F1
#
_cell.length_a   1.000
_cell.length_b   1.000
_cell.length_c   1.000
_cell.angle_alpha   90.00
_cell.angle_beta   90.00
_cell.angle_gamma   90.00
#
_symmetry.space_group_name_H-M   'P 1'
#
loop_
_entity.id
_entity.type
_entity.pdbx_description
1 polymer ?
#
loop_
_entity_poly.entity_id
_entity_poly.type
_entity_poly.pdbx_seq_one_letter_code
_entity_poly.pdbx_strand_id
1 'polypeptide(L)'
;MSASRWARPRWSMPMWRPKTRSIPWPARSRSRSAAVEANGGFMHIATKMKTRTMHGITEVLVLVNHPMDTGLVRSKVTHKIIPAHFIKTLTVAVNHKPAVITDMSIAISKDPLIAVKLTHAKKGDLVTVDWIDNEGMTGHAQTHVS
;
A
#
# COMPACT_ATOMS: atom_id res chain seq x y z
N MET A 1 -30.79 -84.32 3.12
CA MET A 1 -29.57 -84.68 3.87
C MET A 1 -28.71 -83.42 3.99
N SER A 2 -28.21 -83.16 5.20
CA SER A 2 -27.09 -82.26 5.52
C SER A 2 -27.28 -80.75 5.36
N ALA A 3 -26.71 -79.87 6.16
CA ALA A 3 -26.36 -79.82 7.58
C ALA A 3 -25.89 -78.36 7.77
N SER A 4 -26.47 -77.70 8.77
CA SER A 4 -25.78 -76.84 9.74
C SER A 4 -24.58 -75.99 9.28
N ARG A 5 -24.84 -74.68 9.17
CA ARG A 5 -24.25 -73.63 10.02
C ARG A 5 -22.81 -73.88 10.51
N TRP A 6 -21.85 -73.14 9.95
CA TRP A 6 -20.68 -72.65 10.70
C TRP A 6 -20.34 -71.21 10.30
N ALA A 7 -20.56 -70.30 11.23
CA ALA A 7 -20.14 -68.91 11.17
C ALA A 7 -18.64 -68.80 11.47
N ARG A 8 -17.90 -68.03 10.67
CA ARG A 8 -16.52 -67.66 10.99
C ARG A 8 -16.53 -66.41 11.89
N PRO A 9 -15.81 -66.39 13.02
CA PRO A 9 -15.80 -65.25 13.92
C PRO A 9 -15.07 -64.06 13.30
N ARG A 10 -15.76 -62.92 13.28
CA ARG A 10 -15.23 -61.60 12.94
C ARG A 10 -14.27 -61.17 14.05
N TRP A 11 -12.97 -61.28 13.80
CA TRP A 11 -11.95 -60.67 14.67
C TRP A 11 -11.89 -59.17 14.37
N SER A 12 -12.45 -58.38 15.27
CA SER A 12 -12.34 -56.91 15.27
C SER A 12 -11.02 -56.50 15.92
N MET A 13 -9.99 -56.21 15.12
CA MET A 13 -8.81 -55.51 15.62
C MET A 13 -9.12 -54.00 15.74
N PRO A 14 -8.98 -53.37 16.91
CA PRO A 14 -9.07 -51.92 17.01
C PRO A 14 -7.84 -51.30 16.32
N MET A 15 -8.08 -50.64 15.19
CA MET A 15 -7.09 -49.84 14.49
C MET A 15 -6.76 -48.61 15.34
N TRP A 16 -5.62 -48.64 16.04
CA TRP A 16 -5.11 -47.49 16.79
C TRP A 16 -4.67 -46.40 15.80
N ARG A 17 -5.52 -45.38 15.62
CA ARG A 17 -5.20 -44.17 14.86
C ARG A 17 -4.66 -43.12 15.84
N PRO A 18 -3.40 -42.67 15.72
CA PRO A 18 -2.97 -41.50 16.46
C PRO A 18 -3.80 -40.30 16.00
N LYS A 19 -4.46 -39.60 16.93
CA LYS A 19 -5.07 -38.29 16.66
C LYS A 19 -3.94 -37.34 16.26
N THR A 20 -3.80 -37.07 14.97
CA THR A 20 -3.05 -35.91 14.50
C THR A 20 -3.77 -34.68 15.04
N ARG A 21 -3.21 -34.07 16.10
CA ARG A 21 -3.57 -32.71 16.48
C ARG A 21 -3.12 -31.84 15.32
N SER A 22 -4.06 -31.44 14.47
CA SER A 22 -3.88 -30.31 13.57
C SER A 22 -3.60 -29.09 14.44
N ILE A 23 -2.32 -28.73 14.56
CA ILE A 23 -1.92 -27.43 15.09
C ILE A 23 -2.37 -26.44 14.01
N PRO A 24 -3.39 -25.59 14.26
CA PRO A 24 -3.71 -24.56 13.29
C PRO A 24 -2.51 -23.60 13.25
N TRP A 25 -1.97 -23.39 12.05
CA TRP A 25 -1.06 -22.28 11.81
C TRP A 25 -1.73 -21.00 12.31
N PRO A 26 -1.06 -20.14 13.08
CA PRO A 26 -1.65 -18.86 13.44
C PRO A 26 -1.99 -18.15 12.13
N ALA A 27 -3.27 -17.81 11.97
CA ALA A 27 -3.74 -17.01 10.86
C ALA A 27 -2.87 -15.75 10.83
N ARG A 28 -1.95 -15.69 9.87
CA ARG A 28 -1.17 -14.49 9.58
C ARG A 28 -2.21 -13.41 9.30
N SER A 29 -2.36 -12.45 10.21
CA SER A 29 -3.30 -11.34 10.09
C SER A 29 -2.93 -10.46 8.89
N ARG A 30 -3.32 -10.94 7.71
CA ARG A 30 -3.67 -10.12 6.56
C ARG A 30 -5.14 -9.78 6.79
N SER A 31 -5.53 -8.53 6.93
CA SER A 31 -5.19 -7.45 6.02
C SER A 31 -5.47 -6.11 6.70
N ARG A 32 -4.57 -5.14 6.51
CA ARG A 32 -4.83 -3.70 6.78
C ARG A 32 -5.86 -3.08 5.84
N SER A 33 -6.57 -3.90 5.05
CA SER A 33 -7.48 -3.45 4.00
C SER A 33 -8.84 -3.04 4.55
N ALA A 34 -9.30 -3.63 5.66
CA ALA A 34 -10.62 -3.32 6.24
C ALA A 34 -10.68 -1.99 7.00
N ALA A 35 -9.55 -1.38 7.37
CA ALA A 35 -9.53 -0.12 8.09
C ALA A 35 -9.61 1.13 7.18
N VAL A 36 -9.60 0.95 5.86
CA VAL A 36 -9.65 2.05 4.89
C VAL A 36 -11.08 2.34 4.39
N GLU A 37 -12.05 1.45 4.64
CA GLU A 37 -13.41 1.56 4.08
C GLU A 37 -14.43 2.30 4.97
N ALA A 38 -14.03 2.79 6.15
CA ALA A 38 -14.96 3.41 7.11
C ALA A 38 -15.09 4.95 7.03
N ASN A 39 -14.50 5.62 6.04
CA ASN A 39 -14.63 7.07 5.88
C ASN A 39 -15.16 7.43 4.49
N GLY A 40 -16.46 7.25 4.30
CA GLY A 40 -17.17 7.95 3.25
C GLY A 40 -17.08 9.45 3.51
N GLY A 41 -16.49 10.21 2.59
CA GLY A 41 -16.80 11.63 2.45
C GLY A 41 -15.66 12.63 2.44
N PHE A 42 -14.39 12.25 2.62
CA PHE A 42 -13.23 13.05 2.21
C PHE A 42 -12.07 12.07 1.99
N MET A 43 -11.60 11.92 0.74
CA MET A 43 -10.36 11.19 0.50
C MET A 43 -9.25 11.99 1.20
N HIS A 44 -8.87 11.59 2.41
CA HIS A 44 -7.63 12.06 3.00
C HIS A 44 -6.51 11.63 2.04
N ILE A 45 -5.97 12.57 1.26
CA ILE A 45 -4.84 12.33 0.37
C ILE A 45 -3.63 12.04 1.26
N ALA A 46 -3.49 10.76 1.61
CA ALA A 46 -2.45 10.30 2.49
C ALA A 46 -1.12 10.31 1.71
N THR A 47 -0.14 11.02 2.25
CA THR A 47 1.22 10.99 1.74
C THR A 47 2.04 10.05 2.61
N LYS A 48 2.53 8.97 2.01
CA LYS A 48 3.40 7.99 2.66
C LYS A 48 4.83 8.24 2.23
N MET A 49 5.75 8.16 3.17
CA MET A 49 7.17 8.33 2.87
C MET A 49 7.97 7.17 3.39
N LYS A 50 8.98 6.79 2.62
CA LYS A 50 9.95 5.76 2.98
C LYS A 50 11.33 6.24 2.60
N THR A 51 12.26 6.12 3.53
CA THR A 51 13.68 6.43 3.32
C THR A 51 14.45 5.12 3.19
N ARG A 52 15.44 5.09 2.30
CA ARG A 52 16.34 3.96 2.12
C ARG A 52 17.75 4.49 1.86
N THR A 53 18.70 4.13 2.70
CA THR A 53 20.10 4.50 2.51
C THR A 53 20.87 3.32 1.91
N MET A 54 21.52 3.50 0.77
CA MET A 54 22.35 2.50 0.10
C MET A 54 23.63 3.14 -0.44
N HIS A 55 24.79 2.53 -0.16
CA HIS A 55 26.09 2.96 -0.70
C HIS A 55 26.40 4.46 -0.52
N GLY A 56 25.96 5.06 0.58
CA GLY A 56 26.15 6.49 0.86
C GLY A 56 25.18 7.43 0.13
N ILE A 57 24.20 6.89 -0.60
CA ILE A 57 23.10 7.64 -1.23
C ILE A 57 21.82 7.34 -0.46
N THR A 58 21.08 8.39 -0.09
CA THR A 58 19.76 8.27 0.52
C THR A 58 18.69 8.44 -0.54
N GLU A 59 17.90 7.38 -0.74
CA GLU A 59 16.72 7.38 -1.58
C GLU A 59 15.48 7.67 -0.72
N VAL A 60 14.74 8.71 -1.08
CA VAL A 60 13.47 9.09 -0.48
C VAL A 60 12.37 8.73 -1.46
N LEU A 61 11.50 7.80 -1.07
CA LEU A 61 10.32 7.41 -1.81
C LEU A 61 9.09 8.07 -1.19
N VAL A 62 8.41 8.89 -1.98
CA VAL A 62 7.21 9.62 -1.62
C VAL A 62 6.07 9.06 -2.44
N LEU A 63 5.07 8.48 -1.76
CA LEU A 63 3.85 7.97 -2.38
C LEU A 63 2.69 8.88 -1.97
N VAL A 64 2.09 9.58 -2.91
CA VAL A 64 0.90 10.39 -2.68
C VAL A 64 -0.32 9.62 -3.19
N ASN A 65 -1.29 9.33 -2.32
CA ASN A 65 -2.53 8.64 -2.70
C ASN A 65 -3.50 9.60 -3.40
N HIS A 66 -3.19 9.96 -4.64
CA HIS A 66 -3.89 10.99 -5.42
C HIS A 66 -4.47 10.40 -6.72
N PRO A 67 -5.72 10.74 -7.11
CA PRO A 67 -6.38 10.19 -8.30
C PRO A 67 -5.66 10.51 -9.62
N MET A 68 -5.09 11.71 -9.77
CA MET A 68 -4.39 12.18 -10.98
C MET A 68 -5.24 12.02 -12.25
N ASP A 69 -6.44 12.59 -12.22
CA ASP A 69 -7.36 12.59 -13.35
C ASP A 69 -6.88 13.54 -14.45
N THR A 70 -6.83 13.05 -15.69
CA THR A 70 -6.23 13.77 -16.83
C THR A 70 -7.18 14.74 -17.52
N GLY A 71 -8.47 14.74 -17.19
CA GLY A 71 -9.49 15.51 -17.91
C GLY A 71 -9.95 14.88 -19.23
N LEU A 72 -9.30 13.79 -19.67
CA LEU A 72 -9.58 13.14 -20.96
C LEU A 72 -10.44 11.87 -20.81
N VAL A 73 -10.57 11.36 -19.60
CA VAL A 73 -11.26 10.11 -19.30
C VAL A 73 -12.75 10.38 -19.06
N ARG A 74 -13.60 9.54 -19.67
CA ARG A 74 -15.05 9.52 -19.41
C ARG A 74 -15.38 8.45 -18.38
N SER A 75 -16.24 8.79 -17.43
CA SER A 75 -16.74 7.81 -16.46
C SER A 75 -17.59 6.76 -17.17
N LYS A 76 -17.32 5.48 -16.89
CA LYS A 76 -18.10 4.35 -17.44
C LYS A 76 -19.54 4.31 -16.94
N VAL A 77 -19.81 4.93 -15.79
CA VAL A 77 -21.12 4.87 -15.12
C VAL A 77 -21.99 6.06 -15.52
N THR A 78 -21.41 7.27 -15.53
CA THR A 78 -22.17 8.50 -15.76
C THR A 78 -22.00 9.06 -17.16
N HIS A 79 -21.11 8.50 -17.99
CA HIS A 79 -20.74 9.00 -19.33
C HIS A 79 -20.28 10.46 -19.38
N LYS A 80 -20.04 11.09 -18.22
CA LYS A 80 -19.52 12.45 -18.10
C LYS A 80 -18.00 12.46 -18.18
N ILE A 81 -17.46 13.57 -18.67
CA ILE A 81 -16.03 13.85 -18.64
C ILE A 81 -15.64 14.10 -17.18
N ILE A 82 -14.62 13.41 -16.71
CA ILE A 82 -14.03 13.66 -15.39
C ILE A 82 -13.14 14.91 -15.54
N PRO A 83 -13.32 15.97 -14.73
CA PRO A 83 -12.47 17.15 -14.80
C PRO A 83 -11.02 16.78 -14.50
N ALA A 84 -10.07 17.56 -15.02
CA ALA A 84 -8.66 17.33 -14.70
C ALA A 84 -8.41 17.64 -13.22
N HIS A 85 -7.88 16.66 -12.49
CA HIS A 85 -7.53 16.79 -11.07
C HIS A 85 -6.16 16.17 -10.82
N PHE A 86 -5.13 17.02 -10.71
CA PHE A 86 -3.74 16.60 -10.64
C PHE A 86 -2.92 17.51 -9.73
N ILE A 87 -1.86 16.95 -9.15
CA ILE A 87 -0.88 17.70 -8.36
C ILE A 87 -0.05 18.57 -9.31
N LYS A 88 0.04 19.88 -9.05
CA LYS A 88 0.79 20.84 -9.87
C LYS A 88 2.26 20.89 -9.48
N THR A 89 2.53 21.06 -8.20
CA THR A 89 3.89 21.26 -7.70
C THR A 89 4.09 20.43 -6.46
N LEU A 90 5.21 19.71 -6.40
CA LEU A 90 5.67 18.98 -5.23
C LEU A 90 7.08 19.45 -4.88
N THR A 91 7.25 19.92 -3.66
CA THR A 91 8.51 20.37 -3.10
C THR A 91 8.98 19.36 -2.07
N VAL A 92 10.21 18.88 -2.22
CA VAL A 92 10.92 18.07 -1.23
C VAL A 92 12.03 18.94 -0.63
N ALA A 93 11.96 19.15 0.68
CA ALA A 93 12.99 19.85 1.43
C ALA A 93 13.72 18.92 2.39
N VAL A 94 15.01 19.17 2.59
CA VAL A 94 15.89 18.44 3.50
C VAL A 94 16.46 19.43 4.48
N ASN A 95 16.27 19.21 5.78
CA ASN A 95 16.71 20.11 6.84
C ASN A 95 16.28 21.58 6.58
N HIS A 96 15.01 21.77 6.21
CA HIS A 96 14.40 23.06 5.86
C HIS A 96 14.94 23.76 4.60
N LYS A 97 15.80 23.10 3.82
CA LYS A 97 16.27 23.62 2.53
C LYS A 97 15.54 22.91 1.39
N PRO A 98 14.91 23.63 0.45
CA PRO A 98 14.30 23.01 -0.72
C PRO A 98 15.40 22.30 -1.53
N ALA A 99 15.29 20.99 -1.65
CA ALA A 99 16.26 20.16 -2.36
C ALA A 99 15.78 19.87 -3.78
N VAL A 100 14.49 19.58 -3.94
CA VAL A 100 13.86 19.27 -5.22
C VAL A 100 12.51 19.96 -5.30
N ILE A 101 12.26 20.60 -6.44
CA ILE A 101 10.93 21.11 -6.81
C ILE A 101 10.57 20.42 -8.11
N THR A 102 9.43 19.75 -8.11
CA THR A 102 8.95 19.00 -9.27
C THR A 102 7.60 19.55 -9.67
N ASP A 103 7.52 20.08 -10.87
CA ASP A 103 6.27 20.44 -11.50
C ASP A 103 5.71 19.23 -12.25
N MET A 104 4.46 18.92 -11.97
CA MET A 104 3.73 17.79 -12.49
C MET A 104 2.53 18.26 -13.31
N SER A 105 2.07 17.38 -14.19
CA SER A 105 0.97 17.64 -15.10
C SER A 105 0.13 16.36 -15.26
N ILE A 106 -0.88 16.43 -16.10
CA ILE A 106 -1.81 15.34 -16.45
C ILE A 106 -1.12 14.08 -17.02
N ALA A 107 0.18 14.13 -17.31
CA ALA A 107 0.97 12.99 -17.79
C ALA A 107 1.44 12.05 -16.66
N ILE A 108 1.20 12.39 -15.40
CA ILE A 108 1.60 11.59 -14.25
C ILE A 108 0.46 10.63 -13.87
N SER A 109 0.81 9.36 -13.68
CA SER A 109 -0.12 8.29 -13.33
C SER A 109 -0.75 8.49 -11.95
N LYS A 110 -1.91 7.82 -11.75
CA LYS A 110 -2.55 7.64 -10.45
C LYS A 110 -1.55 7.14 -9.40
N ASP A 111 -1.70 7.64 -8.17
CA ASP A 111 -0.88 7.32 -7.01
C ASP A 111 0.62 7.57 -7.27
N PRO A 112 1.02 8.82 -7.52
CA PRO A 112 2.39 9.13 -7.93
C PRO A 112 3.40 8.70 -6.86
N LEU A 113 4.38 7.90 -7.31
CA LEU A 113 5.55 7.50 -6.54
C LEU A 113 6.77 8.27 -7.04
N ILE A 114 7.23 9.23 -6.24
CA ILE A 114 8.41 10.03 -6.53
C ILE A 114 9.59 9.47 -5.74
N ALA A 115 10.65 9.08 -6.45
CA ALA A 115 11.90 8.64 -5.84
C ALA A 115 12.97 9.72 -6.04
N VAL A 116 13.43 10.31 -4.95
CA VAL A 116 14.49 11.31 -4.94
C VAL A 116 15.76 10.69 -4.37
N LYS A 117 16.87 10.77 -5.11
CA LYS A 117 18.18 10.32 -4.64
C LYS A 117 18.99 11.53 -4.18
N LEU A 118 19.39 11.51 -2.92
CA LEU A 118 20.14 12.56 -2.26
C LEU A 118 21.53 12.03 -1.91
N THR A 119 22.58 12.69 -2.40
CA THR A 119 23.98 12.34 -2.15
C THR A 119 24.51 12.92 -0.83
N HIS A 120 23.86 13.95 -0.29
CA HIS A 120 24.32 14.68 0.90
C HIS A 120 23.40 14.51 2.13
N ALA A 121 22.31 13.75 2.00
CA ALA A 121 21.42 13.49 3.12
C ALA A 121 22.01 12.42 4.03
N LYS A 122 22.03 12.71 5.34
CA LYS A 122 22.53 11.83 6.39
C LYS A 122 21.36 11.21 7.15
N LYS A 123 21.63 10.08 7.80
CA LYS A 123 20.70 9.47 8.74
C LYS A 123 20.33 10.48 9.84
N GLY A 124 19.04 10.61 10.10
CA GLY A 124 18.48 11.56 11.06
C GLY A 124 18.03 12.90 10.46
N ASP A 125 18.41 13.22 9.23
CA ASP A 125 17.96 14.44 8.56
C ASP A 125 16.43 14.45 8.41
N LEU A 126 15.85 15.64 8.57
CA LEU A 126 14.42 15.85 8.40
C LEU A 126 14.11 16.05 6.91
N VAL A 127 13.27 15.20 6.36
CA VAL A 127 12.74 15.34 5.00
C VAL A 127 11.28 15.75 5.10
N THR A 128 10.95 16.89 4.50
CA THR A 128 9.58 17.37 4.38
C THR A 128 9.16 17.36 2.92
N VAL A 129 7.88 17.06 2.70
CA VAL A 129 7.24 17.05 1.40
C VAL A 129 5.99 17.89 1.49
N ASP A 130 5.90 18.85 0.59
CA ASP A 130 4.78 19.74 0.43
C ASP A 130 4.30 19.65 -1.01
N TRP A 131 3.00 19.49 -1.23
CA TRP A 131 2.44 19.50 -2.58
C TRP A 131 1.16 20.30 -2.64
N ILE A 132 0.89 20.83 -3.83
CA ILE A 132 -0.28 21.66 -4.15
C ILE A 132 -0.90 21.13 -5.43
N ASP A 133 -2.21 20.94 -5.44
CA ASP A 133 -2.96 20.51 -6.62
C ASP A 133 -3.61 21.67 -7.38
N ASN A 134 -4.34 21.34 -8.45
CA ASN A 134 -5.05 22.33 -9.25
C ASN A 134 -6.38 22.81 -8.65
N GLU A 135 -6.95 22.07 -7.69
CA GLU A 135 -8.22 22.38 -7.02
C GLU A 135 -8.01 23.15 -5.70
N GLY A 136 -6.76 23.41 -5.32
CA GLY A 136 -6.37 24.15 -4.12
C GLY A 136 -6.14 23.27 -2.89
N MET A 137 -6.19 21.95 -3.03
CA MET A 137 -5.78 21.05 -1.96
C MET A 137 -4.27 20.98 -1.85
N THR A 138 -3.83 20.85 -0.61
CA THR A 138 -2.43 20.76 -0.26
C THR A 138 -2.20 19.56 0.64
N GLY A 139 -1.03 18.95 0.55
CA GLY A 139 -0.61 17.95 1.51
C GLY A 139 0.77 18.26 2.03
N HIS A 140 0.96 17.91 3.30
CA HIS A 140 2.21 18.03 4.02
C HIS A 140 2.56 16.68 4.64
N ALA A 141 3.81 16.27 4.53
CA ALA A 141 4.33 15.09 5.20
C ALA A 141 5.78 15.29 5.62
N GLN A 142 6.15 14.72 6.76
CA GLN A 142 7.52 14.76 7.29
C GLN A 142 8.00 13.38 7.72
N THR A 143 9.28 13.10 7.49
CA THR A 143 9.94 11.87 7.94
C THR A 143 11.41 12.12 8.21
N HIS A 144 12.00 11.28 9.05
CA HIS A 144 13.43 11.28 9.28
C HIS A 144 14.11 10.23 8.39
N VAL A 145 15.30 10.54 7.89
CA VAL A 145 16.13 9.57 7.18
C VAL A 145 16.53 8.44 8.13
N SER A 146 16.25 7.20 7.74
CA SER A 146 16.55 5.98 8.51
C SER A 146 17.93 5.38 8.21
#